data_AF-A0A3B9V294-F1
#
_entry.id   AF-A0A3B9V294-F1
#
_cell.length_a   1.000
_cell.length_b   1.000
_cell.length_c   1.000
_cell.angle_alpha   90.00
_cell.angle_beta   90.00
_cell.angle_gamma   90.00
#
_symmetry.space_group_name_H-M   'P 1'
#
loop_
_entity.id
_entity.type
_entity.pdbx_description
1 polymer ?
#
loop_
_entity_poly.entity_id
_entity_poly.type
_entity_poly.pdbx_seq_one_letter_code
_entity_poly.pdbx_strand_id
1 'polypeptide(L)'
;EKAAATEALRSRTSERDRLVAQLTETRQQQEGGAAEIVRLRRQVEELGEKEQALVGEREAAQNAIERLEKKRSRLLQQAAALRAENAHLASDYLEAQRIQRQMREDIAGYSKKLDAAEGGQRMSVQALAALKARYAKEITALQAEQRALVDELKGQHSALQVKYDRLVRPARTFLGKHVIRIGYWKEGGIFRYSLREPRETQARNVNEQQLHRSLTALKSVYGKRLYTKILFPREAELSQKDAWRFTHQILRQYDYYSQ
;
A
#
# COMPACT_ATOMS: atom_id res chain seq x y z
N GLU A 1 63.99 -134.83 -92.36
CA GLU A 1 64.44 -133.79 -91.39
C GLU A 1 64.22 -132.34 -91.84
N LYS A 2 64.32 -131.96 -93.12
CA LYS A 2 64.13 -130.55 -93.56
C LYS A 2 62.69 -129.99 -93.48
N ALA A 3 61.64 -130.83 -93.58
CA ALA A 3 60.24 -130.39 -93.55
C ALA A 3 59.71 -130.06 -92.12
N ALA A 4 60.13 -130.82 -91.11
CA ALA A 4 59.78 -130.56 -89.71
C ALA A 4 60.41 -129.26 -89.18
N ALA A 5 61.61 -128.91 -89.67
CA ALA A 5 62.28 -127.66 -89.34
C ALA A 5 61.54 -126.43 -89.92
N THR A 6 60.97 -126.55 -91.13
CA THR A 6 60.19 -125.46 -91.75
C THR A 6 58.83 -125.23 -91.11
N GLU A 7 58.18 -126.30 -90.60
CA GLU A 7 56.87 -126.21 -89.95
C GLU A 7 57.00 -125.69 -88.51
N ALA A 8 58.05 -126.10 -87.79
CA ALA A 8 58.42 -125.52 -86.49
C ALA A 8 58.85 -124.05 -86.59
N LEU A 9 59.46 -123.64 -87.71
CA LEU A 9 59.77 -122.23 -87.97
C LEU A 9 58.49 -121.41 -88.20
N ARG A 10 57.53 -121.96 -88.95
CA ARG A 10 56.22 -121.32 -89.21
C ARG A 10 55.35 -121.20 -87.95
N SER A 11 55.32 -122.22 -87.09
CA SER A 11 54.60 -122.15 -85.82
C SER A 11 55.23 -121.09 -84.90
N ARG A 12 56.56 -121.07 -84.79
CA ARG A 12 57.30 -120.04 -84.02
C ARG A 12 57.09 -118.64 -84.57
N THR A 13 57.02 -118.44 -85.89
CA THR A 13 56.69 -117.12 -86.45
C THR A 13 55.25 -116.72 -86.14
N SER A 14 54.29 -117.64 -86.22
CA SER A 14 52.88 -117.34 -85.90
C SER A 14 52.66 -117.05 -84.40
N GLU A 15 53.35 -117.76 -83.51
CA GLU A 15 53.34 -117.49 -82.07
C GLU A 15 54.03 -116.16 -81.76
N ARG A 16 55.17 -115.87 -82.41
CA ARG A 16 55.85 -114.57 -82.29
C ARG A 16 54.94 -113.44 -82.75
N ASP A 17 54.26 -113.58 -83.89
CA ASP A 17 53.40 -112.53 -84.42
C ASP A 17 52.14 -112.33 -83.55
N ARG A 18 51.60 -113.40 -82.95
CA ARG A 18 50.54 -113.32 -81.92
C ARG A 18 51.00 -112.62 -80.65
N LEU A 19 52.20 -112.95 -80.15
CA LEU A 19 52.79 -112.30 -78.98
C LEU A 19 53.09 -110.83 -79.25
N VAL A 20 53.56 -110.48 -80.45
CA VAL A 20 53.75 -109.09 -80.87
C VAL A 20 52.42 -108.36 -80.93
N ALA A 21 51.36 -108.96 -81.50
CA ALA A 21 50.02 -108.36 -81.53
C ALA A 21 49.46 -108.12 -80.12
N GLN A 22 49.59 -109.10 -79.21
CA GLN A 22 49.19 -108.95 -77.80
C GLN A 22 50.03 -107.89 -77.07
N LEU A 23 51.34 -107.80 -77.35
CA LEU A 23 52.20 -106.75 -76.81
C LEU A 23 51.82 -105.37 -77.35
N THR A 24 51.43 -105.26 -78.62
CA THR A 24 50.96 -103.97 -79.18
C THR A 24 49.61 -103.55 -78.61
N GLU A 25 48.70 -104.50 -78.40
CA GLU A 25 47.38 -104.22 -77.81
C GLU A 25 47.49 -103.82 -76.34
N THR A 26 48.28 -104.56 -75.55
CA THR A 26 48.56 -104.20 -74.15
C THR A 26 49.31 -102.88 -74.03
N ARG A 27 50.23 -102.57 -74.96
CA ARG A 27 50.90 -101.27 -75.02
C ARG A 27 49.93 -100.13 -75.32
N GLN A 28 49.01 -100.30 -76.27
CA GLN A 28 47.98 -99.30 -76.57
C GLN A 28 47.02 -99.11 -75.39
N GLN A 29 46.64 -100.18 -74.69
CA GLN A 29 45.84 -100.10 -73.47
C GLN A 29 46.59 -99.38 -72.34
N GLN A 30 47.89 -99.64 -72.17
CA GLN A 30 48.73 -98.93 -71.21
C GLN A 30 48.90 -97.44 -71.56
N GLU A 31 49.07 -97.11 -72.84
CA GLU A 31 49.15 -95.72 -73.32
C GLU A 31 47.82 -94.98 -73.12
N GLY A 32 46.68 -95.63 -73.37
CA GLY A 32 45.34 -95.10 -73.10
C GLY A 32 45.07 -94.87 -71.61
N GLY A 33 45.40 -95.85 -70.77
CA GLY A 33 45.30 -95.73 -69.31
C GLY A 33 46.23 -94.65 -68.73
N ALA A 34 47.44 -94.50 -69.29
CA ALA A 34 48.36 -93.44 -68.90
C ALA A 34 47.81 -92.04 -69.23
N ALA A 35 47.19 -91.87 -70.40
CA ALA A 35 46.54 -90.61 -70.78
C ALA A 35 45.35 -90.26 -69.86
N GLU A 36 44.56 -91.26 -69.46
CA GLU A 36 43.45 -91.09 -68.53
C GLU A 36 43.93 -90.73 -67.11
N ILE A 37 45.00 -91.36 -66.62
CA ILE A 37 45.65 -90.99 -65.36
C ILE A 37 46.13 -89.54 -65.38
N VAL A 38 46.75 -89.08 -66.47
CA VAL A 38 47.19 -87.68 -66.60
C VAL A 38 46.00 -86.72 -66.59
N ARG A 39 44.90 -87.05 -67.28
CA ARG A 39 43.68 -86.23 -67.27
C ARG A 39 43.07 -86.13 -65.87
N LEU A 40 42.96 -87.26 -65.17
CA LEU A 40 42.42 -87.30 -63.80
C LEU A 40 43.31 -86.54 -62.82
N ARG A 41 44.64 -86.63 -62.95
CA ARG A 41 45.59 -85.84 -62.14
C ARG A 41 45.38 -84.34 -62.33
N ARG A 42 45.26 -83.88 -63.58
CA ARG A 42 44.98 -82.46 -63.87
C ARG A 42 43.64 -82.02 -63.27
N GLN A 43 42.61 -82.85 -63.34
CA GLN A 43 41.32 -82.55 -62.71
C GLN A 43 41.43 -82.46 -61.18
N VAL A 44 42.22 -83.32 -60.55
CA VAL A 44 42.47 -83.26 -59.09
C VAL A 44 43.22 -81.98 -58.72
N GLU A 45 44.21 -81.56 -59.53
CA GLU A 45 44.91 -80.28 -59.33
C GLU A 45 43.96 -79.08 -59.49
N GLU A 46 43.17 -79.03 -60.56
CA GLU A 46 42.16 -77.98 -60.79
C GLU A 46 41.11 -77.93 -59.66
N LEU A 47 40.69 -79.09 -59.14
CA LEU A 47 39.77 -79.16 -58.00
C LEU A 47 40.44 -78.69 -56.70
N GLY A 48 41.71 -79.03 -56.48
CA GLY A 48 42.49 -78.57 -55.33
C GLY A 48 42.67 -77.06 -55.31
N GLU A 49 42.93 -76.43 -56.46
CA GLU A 49 43.00 -74.96 -56.58
C GLU A 49 41.65 -74.31 -56.27
N LYS A 50 40.54 -74.88 -56.76
CA LYS A 50 39.18 -74.40 -56.46
C LYS A 50 38.84 -74.55 -54.98
N GLU A 51 39.21 -75.66 -54.36
CA GLU A 51 39.00 -75.90 -52.93
C GLU A 51 39.77 -74.88 -52.08
N GLN A 52 41.03 -74.60 -52.42
CA GLN A 52 41.81 -73.56 -51.75
C GLN A 52 41.19 -72.16 -51.90
N ALA A 53 40.71 -71.81 -53.10
CA ALA A 53 40.01 -70.55 -53.33
C ALA A 53 38.74 -70.43 -52.48
N LEU A 54 37.92 -71.49 -52.43
CA LEU A 54 36.70 -71.53 -51.61
C LEU A 54 36.99 -71.44 -50.11
N VAL A 55 38.09 -72.05 -49.63
CA VAL A 55 38.54 -71.89 -48.23
C VAL A 55 38.90 -70.44 -47.94
N GLY A 56 39.66 -69.78 -48.83
CA GLY A 56 40.00 -68.36 -48.68
C GLY A 56 38.77 -67.44 -48.67
N GLU A 57 37.80 -67.69 -49.57
CA GLU A 57 36.53 -66.95 -49.59
C GLU A 57 35.72 -67.16 -48.30
N ARG A 58 35.67 -68.40 -47.80
CA ARG A 58 34.98 -68.73 -46.55
C ARG A 58 35.61 -68.00 -45.36
N GLU A 59 36.94 -67.97 -45.26
CA GLU A 59 37.65 -67.25 -44.21
C GLU A 59 37.40 -65.73 -44.29
N ALA A 60 37.41 -65.16 -45.50
CA ALA A 60 37.10 -63.75 -45.72
C ALA A 60 35.66 -63.42 -45.30
N ALA A 61 34.69 -64.26 -45.67
CA ALA A 61 33.30 -64.12 -45.28
C ALA A 61 33.12 -64.22 -43.76
N GLN A 62 33.81 -65.16 -43.12
CA GLN A 62 33.74 -65.37 -41.67
C GLN A 62 34.31 -64.17 -40.90
N ASN A 63 35.42 -63.60 -41.37
CA ASN A 63 35.97 -62.35 -40.85
C ASN A 63 35.01 -61.15 -41.05
N ALA A 64 34.30 -61.10 -42.17
CA ALA A 64 33.31 -60.05 -42.43
C ALA A 64 32.10 -60.17 -41.50
N ILE A 65 31.60 -61.38 -41.25
CA ILE A 65 30.51 -61.65 -40.31
C ILE A 65 30.91 -61.18 -38.90
N GLU A 66 32.11 -61.54 -38.43
CA GLU A 66 32.56 -61.15 -37.09
C GLU A 66 32.64 -59.62 -36.92
N ARG A 67 33.11 -58.90 -37.96
CA ARG A 67 33.12 -57.43 -37.96
C ARG A 67 31.72 -56.83 -37.92
N LEU A 68 30.78 -57.42 -38.67
CA LEU A 68 29.39 -56.97 -38.70
C LEU A 68 28.68 -57.25 -37.37
N GLU A 69 28.95 -58.39 -36.73
CA GLU A 69 28.42 -58.71 -35.41
C GLU A 69 28.93 -57.74 -34.34
N LYS A 70 30.23 -57.41 -34.36
CA LYS A 70 30.81 -56.36 -33.50
C LYS A 70 30.18 -54.99 -33.75
N LYS A 71 29.87 -54.65 -35.00
CA LYS A 71 29.18 -53.40 -35.33
C LYS A 71 27.73 -53.42 -34.84
N ARG A 72 27.02 -54.53 -35.03
CA ARG A 72 25.64 -54.73 -34.57
C ARG A 72 25.54 -54.64 -33.05
N SER A 73 26.45 -55.26 -32.30
CA SER A 73 26.44 -55.20 -30.84
C SER A 73 26.66 -53.77 -30.33
N ARG A 74 27.59 -53.02 -30.92
CA ARG A 74 27.81 -51.59 -30.62
C ARG A 74 26.57 -50.75 -30.91
N LEU A 75 25.93 -50.94 -32.07
CA LEU A 75 24.70 -50.22 -32.43
C LEU A 75 23.54 -50.53 -31.48
N LEU A 76 23.40 -51.79 -31.05
CA LEU A 76 22.38 -52.19 -30.08
C LEU A 76 22.62 -51.54 -28.71
N GLN A 77 23.88 -51.48 -28.26
CA GLN A 77 24.24 -50.77 -27.02
C GLN A 77 23.93 -49.27 -27.11
N GLN A 78 24.26 -48.62 -28.23
CA GLN A 78 23.94 -47.21 -28.44
C GLN A 78 22.42 -46.98 -28.48
N ALA A 79 21.66 -47.84 -29.15
CA ALA A 79 20.20 -47.75 -29.19
C ALA A 79 19.57 -47.96 -27.80
N ALA A 80 20.13 -48.85 -26.98
CA ALA A 80 19.69 -49.03 -25.60
C ALA A 80 19.99 -47.80 -24.73
N ALA A 81 21.17 -47.21 -24.85
CA ALA A 81 21.55 -45.99 -24.14
C ALA A 81 20.64 -44.81 -24.50
N LEU A 82 20.41 -44.57 -25.79
CA LEU A 82 19.51 -43.51 -26.26
C LEU A 82 18.06 -43.73 -25.81
N ARG A 83 17.60 -44.98 -25.69
CA ARG A 83 16.27 -45.27 -25.14
C ARG A 83 16.17 -44.95 -23.66
N ALA A 84 17.20 -45.29 -22.89
CA ALA A 84 17.27 -44.95 -21.47
C ALA A 84 17.29 -43.42 -21.27
N GLU A 85 18.10 -42.71 -22.04
CA GLU A 85 18.17 -41.24 -22.00
C GLU A 85 16.83 -40.58 -22.37
N ASN A 86 16.17 -41.05 -23.43
CA ASN A 86 14.85 -40.56 -23.79
C ASN A 86 13.79 -40.83 -22.70
N ALA A 87 13.87 -41.98 -22.02
CA ALA A 87 12.97 -42.28 -20.91
C ALA A 87 13.20 -41.35 -19.71
N HIS A 88 14.46 -41.03 -19.40
CA HIS A 88 14.81 -40.02 -18.39
C HIS A 88 14.30 -38.64 -18.76
N LEU A 89 14.57 -38.16 -19.98
CA LEU A 89 14.10 -36.87 -20.46
C LEU A 89 12.58 -36.75 -20.44
N ALA A 90 11.86 -37.83 -20.77
CA ALA A 90 10.41 -37.86 -20.68
C ALA A 90 9.91 -37.72 -19.23
N SER A 91 10.59 -38.36 -18.27
CA SER A 91 10.28 -38.22 -16.84
C SER A 91 10.52 -36.79 -16.35
N ASP A 92 11.68 -36.22 -16.67
CA ASP A 92 12.06 -34.85 -16.28
C ASP A 92 11.09 -33.82 -16.87
N TYR A 93 10.65 -34.02 -18.11
CA TYR A 93 9.66 -33.16 -18.76
C TYR A 93 8.31 -33.19 -18.03
N LEU A 94 7.84 -34.38 -17.60
CA LEU A 94 6.61 -34.52 -16.85
C LEU A 94 6.72 -33.86 -15.46
N GLU A 95 7.87 -33.98 -14.80
CA GLU A 95 8.11 -33.32 -13.52
C GLU A 95 8.15 -31.79 -13.66
N ALA A 96 8.87 -31.28 -14.65
CA ALA A 96 8.87 -29.86 -14.99
C ALA A 96 7.46 -29.34 -15.30
N GLN A 97 6.65 -30.11 -16.05
CA GLN A 97 5.26 -29.73 -16.34
C GLN A 97 4.39 -29.69 -15.08
N ARG A 98 4.59 -30.63 -14.15
CA ARG A 98 3.90 -30.65 -12.86
C ARG A 98 4.27 -29.45 -12.01
N ILE A 99 5.56 -29.13 -11.90
CA ILE A 99 6.06 -27.95 -11.17
C ILE A 99 5.48 -26.67 -11.79
N GLN A 100 5.49 -26.56 -13.13
CA GLN A 100 4.94 -25.40 -13.81
C GLN A 100 3.44 -25.23 -13.55
N ARG A 101 2.66 -26.32 -13.51
CA ARG A 101 1.24 -26.28 -13.16
C ARG A 101 1.05 -25.79 -11.72
N GLN A 102 1.81 -26.35 -10.78
CA GLN A 102 1.73 -25.97 -9.37
C GLN A 102 2.08 -24.49 -9.18
N MET A 103 3.14 -24.00 -9.82
CA MET A 103 3.50 -22.57 -9.77
C MET A 103 2.39 -21.68 -10.32
N ARG A 104 1.69 -22.08 -11.40
CA ARG A 104 0.56 -21.31 -11.93
C ARG A 104 -0.62 -21.26 -10.97
N GLU A 105 -0.90 -22.37 -10.29
CA GLU A 105 -1.95 -22.44 -9.26
C GLU A 105 -1.59 -21.57 -8.06
N ASP A 106 -0.33 -21.60 -7.62
CA ASP A 106 0.17 -20.77 -6.53
C ASP A 106 0.10 -19.28 -6.88
N ILE A 107 0.55 -18.89 -8.09
CA ILE A 107 0.45 -17.51 -8.59
C ILE A 107 -1.01 -17.04 -8.60
N ALA A 108 -1.93 -17.87 -9.10
CA ALA A 108 -3.36 -17.55 -9.09
C ALA A 108 -3.91 -17.41 -7.66
N GLY A 109 -3.45 -18.26 -6.73
CA GLY A 109 -3.79 -18.19 -5.31
C GLY A 109 -3.29 -16.91 -4.64
N TYR A 110 -2.04 -16.52 -4.89
CA TYR A 110 -1.45 -15.29 -4.38
C TYR A 110 -2.11 -14.04 -4.97
N SER A 111 -2.43 -14.03 -6.26
CA SER A 111 -3.17 -12.94 -6.89
C SER A 111 -4.52 -12.71 -6.21
N LYS A 112 -5.30 -13.78 -5.96
CA LYS A 112 -6.59 -13.66 -5.26
C LYS A 112 -6.44 -13.11 -3.83
N LYS A 113 -5.41 -13.54 -3.10
CA LYS A 113 -5.13 -13.03 -1.75
C LYS A 113 -4.75 -11.56 -1.78
N LEU A 114 -3.97 -11.14 -2.77
CA LEU A 114 -3.58 -9.75 -2.96
C LEU A 114 -4.80 -8.89 -3.29
N ASP A 115 -5.64 -9.31 -4.23
CA ASP A 115 -6.88 -8.60 -4.59
C ASP A 115 -7.81 -8.43 -3.39
N ALA A 116 -7.96 -9.48 -2.57
CA ALA A 116 -8.76 -9.43 -1.35
C ALA A 116 -8.16 -8.46 -0.30
N ALA A 117 -6.84 -8.47 -0.13
CA ALA A 117 -6.15 -7.57 0.79
C ALA A 117 -6.25 -6.10 0.33
N GLU A 118 -6.04 -5.84 -0.96
CA GLU A 118 -6.21 -4.50 -1.56
C GLU A 118 -7.66 -4.02 -1.42
N GLY A 119 -8.64 -4.89 -1.68
CA GLY A 119 -10.05 -4.60 -1.47
C GLY A 119 -10.36 -4.22 -0.02
N GLY A 120 -9.87 -5.01 0.94
CA GLY A 120 -10.01 -4.74 2.37
C GLY A 120 -9.36 -3.42 2.80
N GLN A 121 -8.16 -3.13 2.28
CA GLN A 121 -7.46 -1.88 2.57
C GLN A 121 -8.19 -0.67 1.99
N ARG A 122 -8.71 -0.76 0.75
CA ARG A 122 -9.53 0.30 0.15
C ARG A 122 -10.79 0.58 0.98
N MET A 123 -11.48 -0.46 1.42
CA MET A 123 -12.66 -0.31 2.29
C MET A 123 -12.30 0.33 3.63
N SER A 124 -11.18 -0.07 4.24
CA SER A 124 -10.70 0.51 5.51
C SER A 124 -10.36 2.00 5.35
N VAL A 125 -9.67 2.38 4.28
CA VAL A 125 -9.35 3.78 3.97
C VAL A 125 -10.63 4.60 3.76
N GLN A 126 -11.61 4.06 3.03
CA GLN A 126 -12.91 4.71 2.84
C GLN A 126 -13.67 4.87 4.16
N ALA A 127 -13.68 3.85 5.02
CA ALA A 127 -14.32 3.92 6.33
C ALA A 127 -13.66 4.99 7.22
N LEU A 128 -12.33 5.08 7.24
CA LEU A 128 -11.58 6.11 7.95
C LEU A 128 -11.87 7.51 7.40
N ALA A 129 -11.97 7.68 6.08
CA ALA A 129 -12.32 8.95 5.46
C ALA A 129 -13.75 9.38 5.85
N ALA A 130 -14.71 8.46 5.82
CA ALA A 130 -16.09 8.71 6.24
C ALA A 130 -16.17 9.09 7.73
N LEU A 131 -15.42 8.41 8.60
CA LEU A 131 -15.36 8.72 10.03
C LEU A 131 -14.75 10.10 10.28
N LYS A 132 -13.64 10.43 9.62
CA LYS A 132 -13.03 11.78 9.68
C LYS A 132 -14.01 12.86 9.24
N ALA A 133 -14.78 12.64 8.18
CA ALA A 133 -15.78 13.57 7.71
C ALA A 133 -16.93 13.76 8.72
N ARG A 134 -17.34 12.70 9.42
CA ARG A 134 -18.33 12.79 10.51
C ARG A 134 -17.82 13.62 11.67
N TYR A 135 -16.62 13.34 12.16
CA TYR A 135 -16.03 14.11 13.25
C TYR A 135 -15.78 15.57 12.89
N ALA A 136 -15.37 15.86 11.65
CA ALA A 136 -15.23 17.24 11.19
C ALA A 136 -16.56 18.00 11.29
N LYS A 137 -17.67 17.39 10.86
CA LYS A 137 -19.01 17.98 10.98
C LYS A 137 -19.40 18.20 12.44
N GLU A 138 -19.17 17.21 13.30
CA GLU A 138 -19.49 17.30 14.73
C GLU A 138 -18.69 18.41 15.43
N ILE A 139 -17.39 18.51 15.16
CA ILE A 139 -16.54 19.59 15.67
C ILE A 139 -17.07 20.95 15.21
N THR A 140 -17.43 21.10 13.93
CA THR A 140 -17.98 22.38 13.45
C THR A 140 -19.31 22.73 14.09
N ALA A 141 -20.18 21.75 14.35
CA ALA A 141 -21.46 21.96 15.03
C ALA A 141 -21.25 22.39 16.49
N LEU A 142 -20.40 21.66 17.23
CA LEU A 142 -20.05 22.00 18.62
C LEU A 142 -19.38 23.37 18.74
N GLN A 143 -18.51 23.73 17.80
CA GLN A 143 -17.91 25.07 17.75
C GLN A 143 -18.95 26.16 17.51
N ALA A 144 -19.96 25.91 16.66
CA ALA A 144 -21.05 26.84 16.43
C ALA A 144 -21.94 27.01 17.68
N GLU A 145 -22.28 25.91 18.35
CA GLU A 145 -23.05 25.92 19.61
C GLU A 145 -22.31 26.65 20.73
N GLN A 146 -21.01 26.38 20.91
CA GLN A 146 -20.19 27.09 21.90
C GLN A 146 -20.12 28.59 21.63
N ARG A 147 -19.97 29.01 20.36
CA ARG A 147 -19.98 30.43 19.99
C ARG A 147 -21.32 31.07 20.32
N ALA A 148 -22.43 30.43 19.95
CA ALA A 148 -23.76 30.92 20.27
C ALA A 148 -23.98 31.09 21.79
N LEU A 149 -23.57 30.10 22.59
CA LEU A 149 -23.68 30.18 24.05
C LEU A 149 -22.81 31.30 24.64
N VAL A 150 -21.58 31.46 24.15
CA VAL A 150 -20.69 32.53 24.59
C VAL A 150 -21.27 33.91 24.25
N ASP A 151 -21.83 34.06 23.05
CA ASP A 151 -22.45 35.31 22.62
C ASP A 151 -23.70 35.63 23.44
N GLU A 152 -24.51 34.62 23.77
CA GLU A 152 -25.65 34.76 24.69
C GLU A 152 -25.19 35.21 26.09
N LEU A 153 -24.21 34.52 26.68
CA LEU A 153 -23.68 34.86 28.00
C LEU A 153 -23.08 36.27 28.04
N LYS A 154 -22.37 36.68 26.99
CA LYS A 154 -21.87 38.06 26.85
C LYS A 154 -23.02 39.07 26.82
N GLY A 155 -24.07 38.79 26.05
CA GLY A 155 -25.28 39.63 26.00
C GLY A 155 -25.96 39.75 27.36
N GLN A 156 -26.15 38.63 28.07
CA GLN A 156 -26.71 38.62 29.42
C GLN A 156 -25.84 39.39 30.41
N HIS A 157 -24.51 39.24 30.33
CA HIS A 157 -23.58 39.97 31.19
C HIS A 157 -23.61 41.48 30.94
N SER A 158 -23.59 41.92 29.67
CA SER A 158 -23.74 43.33 29.33
C SER A 158 -25.06 43.91 29.82
N ALA A 159 -26.16 43.17 29.69
CA ALA A 159 -27.46 43.61 30.20
C ALA A 159 -27.46 43.73 31.74
N LEU A 160 -26.81 42.79 32.44
CA LEU A 160 -26.67 42.84 33.89
C LEU A 160 -25.78 44.00 34.34
N GLN A 161 -24.68 44.25 33.63
CA GLN A 161 -23.78 45.37 33.89
C GLN A 161 -24.53 46.71 33.82
N VAL A 162 -25.34 46.94 32.78
CA VAL A 162 -26.18 48.14 32.66
C VAL A 162 -27.15 48.27 33.85
N LYS A 163 -27.75 47.17 34.33
CA LYS A 163 -28.63 47.19 35.51
C LYS A 163 -27.86 47.51 36.79
N TYR A 164 -26.67 46.92 36.96
CA TYR A 164 -25.80 47.17 38.10
C TYR A 164 -25.37 48.64 38.15
N ASP A 165 -24.90 49.20 37.04
CA ASP A 165 -24.47 50.59 36.93
C ASP A 165 -25.61 51.58 37.23
N ARG A 166 -26.87 51.21 36.95
CA ARG A 166 -28.04 52.00 37.35
C ARG A 166 -28.32 51.98 38.85
N LEU A 167 -28.03 50.85 39.53
CA LEU A 167 -28.28 50.67 40.96
C LEU A 167 -27.15 51.29 41.80
N VAL A 168 -25.91 51.20 41.32
CA VAL A 168 -24.74 51.75 42.02
C VAL A 168 -24.44 53.15 41.49
N ARG A 169 -25.10 54.16 42.05
CA ARG A 169 -24.68 55.55 41.84
C ARG A 169 -23.42 55.86 42.67
N PRO A 170 -22.41 56.55 42.13
CA PRO A 170 -21.19 56.91 42.87
C PRO A 170 -21.52 57.72 44.13
N ALA A 171 -20.84 57.52 45.25
CA ALA A 171 -21.12 58.27 46.48
C ALA A 171 -21.03 59.81 46.26
N ARG A 172 -22.00 60.56 46.78
CA ARG A 172 -22.07 62.03 46.67
C ARG A 172 -20.89 62.69 47.38
N THR A 173 -19.92 63.20 46.60
CA THR A 173 -18.73 63.93 47.07
C THR A 173 -18.78 65.44 46.76
N PHE A 174 -18.13 66.26 47.59
CA PHE A 174 -18.01 67.71 47.39
C PHE A 174 -16.68 68.13 46.72
N LEU A 175 -15.73 67.20 46.56
CA LEU A 175 -14.40 67.49 46.02
C LEU A 175 -14.48 67.95 44.55
N GLY A 176 -13.86 69.10 44.25
CA GLY A 176 -13.85 69.69 42.91
C GLY A 176 -15.21 70.27 42.46
N LYS A 177 -16.18 70.42 43.36
CA LYS A 177 -17.52 70.97 43.08
C LYS A 177 -17.65 72.42 43.58
N HIS A 178 -18.56 73.17 42.98
CA HIS A 178 -18.97 74.48 43.45
C HIS A 178 -19.96 74.32 44.60
N VAL A 179 -19.46 74.43 45.84
CA VAL A 179 -20.22 74.11 47.07
C VAL A 179 -20.97 75.34 47.56
N ILE A 180 -22.28 75.35 47.39
CA ILE A 180 -23.15 76.36 48.00
C ILE A 180 -23.72 75.85 49.31
N ARG A 181 -23.93 76.75 50.28
CA ARG A 181 -24.54 76.40 51.57
C ARG A 181 -25.90 77.05 51.67
N ILE A 182 -26.90 76.27 52.02
CA ILE A 182 -28.30 76.69 52.12
C ILE A 182 -28.73 76.48 53.56
N GLY A 183 -29.05 77.55 54.26
CA GLY A 183 -29.70 77.48 55.57
C GLY A 183 -31.21 77.37 55.39
N TYR A 184 -31.84 76.51 56.18
CA TYR A 184 -33.29 76.40 56.26
C TYR A 184 -33.70 76.22 57.72
N TRP A 185 -34.58 77.10 58.20
CA TRP A 185 -35.10 77.03 59.56
C TRP A 185 -36.51 77.60 59.62
N LYS A 186 -37.16 77.37 60.76
CA LYS A 186 -38.48 77.92 61.07
C LYS A 186 -38.36 78.77 62.33
N GLU A 187 -38.92 79.96 62.28
CA GLU A 187 -38.87 80.94 63.37
C GLU A 187 -40.22 81.66 63.43
N GLY A 188 -40.88 81.66 64.59
CA GLY A 188 -42.19 82.31 64.77
C GLY A 188 -43.26 81.79 63.80
N GLY A 189 -43.24 80.50 63.46
CA GLY A 189 -44.17 79.89 62.52
C GLY A 189 -43.82 80.07 61.03
N ILE A 190 -42.83 80.89 60.68
CA ILE A 190 -42.48 81.25 59.30
C ILE A 190 -41.18 80.55 58.88
N PHE A 191 -41.17 80.01 57.67
CA PHE A 191 -39.96 79.42 57.08
C PHE A 191 -38.98 80.49 56.60
N ARG A 192 -37.71 80.31 56.94
CA ARG A 192 -36.61 81.21 56.64
C ARG A 192 -35.52 80.47 55.88
N TYR A 193 -34.88 81.18 54.97
CA TYR A 193 -33.85 80.64 54.10
C TYR A 193 -32.62 81.54 54.10
N SER A 194 -31.45 80.93 54.03
CA SER A 194 -30.21 81.64 53.74
C SER A 194 -29.41 80.94 52.67
N LEU A 195 -28.62 81.71 51.94
CA LEU A 195 -27.74 81.21 50.90
C LEU A 195 -26.35 81.77 51.14
N ARG A 196 -25.33 80.94 50.96
CA ARG A 196 -23.92 81.35 51.00
C ARG A 196 -23.16 80.68 49.87
N GLU A 197 -22.62 81.50 48.99
CA GLU A 197 -21.72 81.05 47.92
C GLU A 197 -20.28 80.89 48.44
N PRO A 198 -19.40 80.13 47.76
CA PRO A 198 -18.03 79.90 48.22
C PRO A 198 -17.19 81.16 48.49
N ARG A 199 -17.50 82.26 47.78
CA ARG A 199 -16.79 83.54 47.87
C ARG A 199 -17.41 84.51 48.88
N GLU A 200 -18.56 84.17 49.44
CA GLU A 200 -19.27 85.01 50.42
C GLU A 200 -18.87 84.62 51.85
N THR A 201 -18.44 85.59 52.64
CA THR A 201 -18.02 85.36 54.03
C THR A 201 -19.23 85.10 54.95
N GLN A 202 -20.34 85.79 54.71
CA GLN A 202 -21.59 85.67 55.48
C GLN A 202 -22.73 85.12 54.61
N ALA A 203 -23.69 84.44 55.24
CA ALA A 203 -24.88 83.97 54.56
C ALA A 203 -25.88 85.12 54.39
N ARG A 204 -26.44 85.27 53.20
CA ARG A 204 -27.52 86.22 52.92
C ARG A 204 -28.87 85.59 53.23
N ASN A 205 -29.74 86.31 53.94
CA ASN A 205 -31.13 85.89 54.14
C ASN A 205 -31.92 86.14 52.86
N VAL A 206 -32.64 85.13 52.40
CA VAL A 206 -33.43 85.17 51.17
C VAL A 206 -34.83 84.62 51.46
N ASN A 207 -35.81 85.03 50.66
CA ASN A 207 -37.09 84.33 50.64
C ASN A 207 -37.04 83.11 49.70
N GLU A 208 -38.08 82.29 49.74
CA GLU A 208 -38.14 81.03 48.97
C GLU A 208 -37.99 81.25 47.45
N GLN A 209 -38.67 82.27 46.91
CA GLN A 209 -38.59 82.59 45.48
C GLN A 209 -37.18 83.03 45.07
N GLN A 210 -36.53 83.85 45.88
CA GLN A 210 -35.16 84.31 45.67
C GLN A 210 -34.15 83.16 45.78
N LEU A 211 -34.35 82.24 46.72
CA LEU A 211 -33.55 81.03 46.83
C LEU A 211 -33.63 80.23 45.54
N HIS A 212 -34.84 79.88 45.09
CA HIS A 212 -35.03 79.08 43.88
C HIS A 212 -34.49 79.76 42.62
N ARG A 213 -34.69 81.08 42.46
CA ARG A 213 -34.11 81.85 41.35
C ARG A 213 -32.58 81.79 41.36
N SER A 214 -31.96 82.00 42.52
CA SER A 214 -30.49 81.96 42.67
C SER A 214 -29.95 80.57 42.38
N LEU A 215 -30.58 79.52 42.91
CA LEU A 215 -30.20 78.13 42.66
C LEU A 215 -30.36 77.74 41.19
N THR A 216 -31.39 78.25 40.51
CA THR A 216 -31.61 78.02 39.08
C THR A 216 -30.51 78.67 38.25
N ALA A 217 -30.16 79.92 38.55
CA ALA A 217 -29.04 80.62 37.89
C ALA A 217 -27.71 79.89 38.11
N LEU A 218 -27.42 79.50 39.36
CA LEU A 218 -26.22 78.73 39.70
C LEU A 218 -26.20 77.35 39.02
N LYS A 219 -27.36 76.70 38.88
CA LYS A 219 -27.48 75.42 38.16
C LYS A 219 -27.20 75.59 36.68
N SER A 220 -27.65 76.68 36.07
CA SER A 220 -27.36 77.00 34.68
C SER A 220 -25.84 77.21 34.45
N VAL A 221 -25.17 77.92 35.37
CA VAL A 221 -23.73 78.21 35.26
C VAL A 221 -22.85 77.00 35.56
N TYR A 222 -23.12 76.28 36.66
CA TYR A 222 -22.23 75.22 37.15
C TYR A 222 -22.70 73.80 36.81
N GLY A 223 -23.95 73.59 36.39
CA GLY A 223 -24.47 72.33 35.86
C GLY A 223 -24.17 71.10 36.73
N LYS A 224 -23.31 70.21 36.21
CA LYS A 224 -22.83 68.96 36.84
C LYS A 224 -21.75 69.18 37.92
N ARG A 225 -21.41 70.43 38.21
CA ARG A 225 -20.44 70.84 39.25
C ARG A 225 -21.10 71.53 40.44
N LEU A 226 -22.40 71.82 40.43
CA LEU A 226 -23.09 72.46 41.56
C LEU A 226 -23.35 71.48 42.70
N TYR A 227 -22.81 71.74 43.89
CA TYR A 227 -23.08 70.96 45.10
C TYR A 227 -23.88 71.81 46.09
N THR A 228 -25.03 71.32 46.54
CA THR A 228 -25.89 72.01 47.51
C THR A 228 -25.73 71.42 48.91
N LYS A 229 -25.08 72.14 49.83
CA LYS A 229 -24.96 71.75 51.23
C LYS A 229 -26.06 72.40 52.06
N ILE A 230 -27.00 71.61 52.56
CA ILE A 230 -28.11 72.11 53.37
C ILE A 230 -27.70 72.06 54.85
N LEU A 231 -27.98 73.14 55.58
CA LEU A 231 -27.64 73.33 56.98
C LEU A 231 -28.91 73.69 57.75
N PHE A 232 -29.12 72.99 58.87
CA PHE A 232 -30.20 73.27 59.80
C PHE A 232 -29.59 73.84 61.09
N PRO A 233 -29.86 75.11 61.45
CA PRO A 233 -29.46 75.67 62.73
C PRO A 233 -29.98 74.84 63.90
N ARG A 234 -29.19 74.67 64.97
CA ARG A 234 -29.53 73.76 66.10
C ARG A 234 -30.74 74.22 66.92
N GLU A 235 -31.02 75.52 66.91
CA GLU A 235 -32.10 76.16 67.69
C GLU A 235 -33.39 76.35 66.87
N ALA A 236 -33.46 75.76 65.66
CA ALA A 236 -34.59 75.91 64.77
C ALA A 236 -35.77 74.99 65.13
N GLU A 237 -36.99 75.53 65.14
CA GLU A 237 -38.24 74.77 65.30
C GLU A 237 -38.64 74.04 64.00
N LEU A 238 -37.74 73.20 63.47
CA LEU A 238 -37.94 72.52 62.19
C LEU A 238 -38.29 71.04 62.37
N SER A 239 -39.43 70.61 61.83
CA SER A 239 -39.80 69.20 61.86
C SER A 239 -38.88 68.37 60.95
N GLN A 240 -38.61 67.12 61.34
CA GLN A 240 -37.81 66.21 60.51
C GLN A 240 -38.43 66.00 59.11
N LYS A 241 -39.76 65.98 59.03
CA LYS A 241 -40.52 65.82 57.78
C LYS A 241 -40.28 67.01 56.83
N ASP A 242 -40.29 68.23 57.36
CA ASP A 242 -40.08 69.45 56.57
C ASP A 242 -38.62 69.57 56.13
N ALA A 243 -37.67 69.25 57.03
CA ALA A 243 -36.25 69.21 56.72
C ALA A 243 -35.94 68.20 55.60
N TRP A 244 -36.53 67.01 55.67
CA TRP A 244 -36.36 65.96 54.66
C TRP A 244 -36.98 66.35 53.32
N ARG A 245 -38.22 66.88 53.33
CA ARG A 245 -38.92 67.32 52.11
C ARG A 245 -38.14 68.41 51.39
N PHE A 246 -37.68 69.43 52.12
CA PHE A 246 -36.88 70.52 51.57
C PHE A 246 -35.54 69.99 51.03
N THR A 247 -34.86 69.12 51.79
CA THR A 247 -33.60 68.50 51.34
C THR A 247 -33.77 67.75 50.04
N HIS A 248 -34.80 66.91 49.95
CA HIS A 248 -35.07 66.12 48.77
C HIS A 248 -35.41 66.99 47.56
N GLN A 249 -36.20 68.04 47.75
CA GLN A 249 -36.56 69.01 46.70
C GLN A 249 -35.32 69.74 46.16
N ILE A 250 -34.48 70.29 47.03
CA ILE A 250 -33.29 71.04 46.63
C ILE A 250 -32.27 70.13 45.94
N LEU A 251 -32.02 68.94 46.52
CA LEU A 251 -31.08 67.99 45.93
C LEU A 251 -31.55 67.56 44.54
N ARG A 252 -32.82 67.17 44.38
CA ARG A 252 -33.39 66.70 43.11
C ARG A 252 -33.40 67.76 42.01
N GLN A 253 -33.57 69.04 42.35
CA GLN A 253 -33.71 70.10 41.34
C GLN A 253 -32.37 70.75 40.98
N TYR A 254 -31.45 70.91 41.94
CA TYR A 254 -30.27 71.77 41.76
C TYR A 254 -28.95 71.05 41.97
N ASP A 255 -28.87 70.03 42.82
CA ASP A 255 -27.59 69.34 43.09
C ASP A 255 -27.07 68.60 41.85
N TYR A 256 -25.76 68.44 41.72
CA TYR A 256 -25.15 67.68 40.63
C TYR A 256 -25.52 66.20 40.69
N TYR A 257 -25.88 65.68 41.86
CA TYR A 257 -26.19 64.27 42.10
C TYR A 257 -27.61 63.85 41.69
N SER A 258 -28.43 64.80 41.24
CA SER A 258 -29.82 64.56 40.84
C SER A 258 -30.01 63.98 39.45
N GLN A 259 -28.97 63.94 38.62
CA GLN A 259 -29.01 63.42 37.25
C GLN A 259 -28.63 61.94 37.22
#